data_AF-A0A0C3FYV4-F1
#
_entry.id   AF-A0A0C3FYV4-F1
#
_cell.length_a   1.000
_cell.length_b   1.000
_cell.length_c   1.000
_cell.angle_alpha   90.00
_cell.angle_beta   90.00
_cell.angle_gamma   90.00
#
_symmetry.space_group_name_H-M   'P 1'
#
loop_
_entity.id
_entity.type
_entity.pdbx_description
1 polymer ?
#
loop_
_entity_poly.entity_id
_entity_poly.type
_entity_poly.pdbx_seq_one_letter_code
_entity_poly.pdbx_strand_id
1 'polypeptide(L)'
;MFRKLCGNDTLKNVLIVTNMWDDVSREVGEARETDLAKEDMFFKSALDKHVQLRHDNTLDSAQAILRHIIANHPMPLRIQYELVDESKHIFQTAASEEANRELSAQTRLHREELAKIQQEAEIATRAKADESRKKLEALQIQRLSADEKALEVEAFAREQRTRADRNIQEMAKAARQQAAFIQ
;
A
#
# COMPACT_ATOMS: atom_id res chain seq x y z
N MET A 1 19.21 -17.39 8.99
CA MET A 1 19.31 -17.02 7.56
C MET A 1 19.33 -18.21 6.59
N PHE A 2 20.36 -19.09 6.61
CA PHE A 2 20.54 -20.15 5.60
C PHE A 2 19.29 -21.03 5.36
N ARG A 3 18.64 -21.47 6.44
CA ARG A 3 17.37 -22.23 6.40
C ARG A 3 16.22 -21.50 5.69
N LYS A 4 16.18 -20.16 5.76
CA LYS A 4 15.17 -19.35 5.05
C LYS A 4 15.47 -19.23 3.56
N LEU A 5 16.75 -19.27 3.18
CA LEU A 5 17.18 -19.23 1.78
C LEU A 5 16.89 -20.55 1.08
N CYS A 6 17.28 -21.67 1.70
CA CYS A 6 17.05 -22.98 1.12
C CYS A 6 15.58 -23.40 1.27
N GLY A 7 14.98 -23.24 2.45
CA GLY A 7 13.70 -23.86 2.80
C GLY A 7 13.90 -25.21 3.49
N ASN A 8 12.95 -25.62 4.34
CA ASN A 8 13.11 -26.81 5.19
C ASN A 8 13.21 -28.12 4.39
N ASP A 9 12.43 -28.21 3.31
CA ASP A 9 12.29 -29.46 2.55
C ASP A 9 13.49 -29.68 1.61
N THR A 10 14.08 -28.59 1.13
CA THR A 10 15.23 -28.58 0.22
C THR A 10 16.55 -28.70 0.93
N LEU A 11 16.59 -28.57 2.27
CA LEU A 11 17.80 -28.81 3.03
C LEU A 11 18.37 -30.19 2.68
N LYS A 12 17.54 -31.21 2.41
CA LYS A 12 17.97 -32.57 1.96
C LYS A 12 18.80 -32.60 0.69
N ASN A 13 18.83 -31.49 -0.04
CA ASN A 13 19.61 -31.34 -1.25
C ASN A 13 20.89 -30.51 -1.05
N VAL A 14 21.17 -30.07 0.18
CA VAL A 14 22.33 -29.27 0.53
C VAL A 14 23.46 -30.18 1.00
N LEU A 15 24.65 -29.97 0.44
CA LEU A 15 25.88 -30.57 0.93
C LEU A 15 26.76 -29.48 1.52
N ILE A 16 27.35 -29.78 2.68
CA ILE A 16 28.34 -28.90 3.30
C ILE A 16 29.70 -29.56 3.07
N VAL A 17 30.52 -28.88 2.29
CA VAL A 17 31.84 -29.35 1.92
C VAL A 17 32.89 -28.45 2.56
N THR A 18 33.74 -29.02 3.41
CA THR A 18 34.91 -28.33 3.96
C THR A 18 36.11 -28.54 3.04
N ASN A 19 36.87 -27.48 2.76
CA ASN A 19 38.03 -27.49 1.87
C ASN A 19 39.25 -26.83 2.55
N MET A 20 40.34 -26.63 1.80
CA MET A 20 41.58 -26.00 2.30
C MET A 20 42.21 -26.75 3.48
N TRP A 21 42.07 -28.08 3.49
CA TRP A 21 42.65 -28.94 4.52
C TRP A 21 44.19 -28.96 4.49
N ASP A 22 44.80 -28.55 3.38
CA ASP A 22 46.26 -28.42 3.22
C ASP A 22 46.83 -27.12 3.81
N ASP A 23 45.99 -26.12 4.10
CA ASP A 23 46.42 -24.78 4.55
C ASP A 23 46.57 -24.68 6.07
N VAL A 24 46.11 -25.69 6.81
CA VAL A 24 46.12 -25.71 8.28
C VAL A 24 46.56 -27.08 8.81
N SER A 25 47.00 -27.13 10.07
CA SER A 25 47.21 -28.43 10.71
C SER A 25 45.88 -29.18 10.82
N ARG A 26 45.95 -30.51 10.79
CA ARG A 26 44.77 -31.37 10.84
C ARG A 26 43.94 -31.13 12.10
N GLU A 27 44.59 -30.93 13.24
CA GLU A 27 43.94 -30.68 14.53
C GLU A 27 43.14 -29.37 14.50
N VAL A 28 43.69 -28.32 13.88
CA VAL A 28 43.01 -27.03 13.72
C VAL A 28 41.83 -27.17 12.75
N GLY A 29 42.00 -27.90 11.65
CA GLY A 29 40.93 -28.18 10.70
C GLY A 29 39.77 -28.94 11.34
N GLU A 30 40.06 -30.00 12.10
CA GLU A 30 39.07 -30.81 12.81
C GLU A 30 38.34 -30.03 13.92
N ALA A 31 39.04 -29.15 14.63
CA ALA A 31 38.42 -28.24 15.59
C ALA A 31 37.42 -27.28 14.91
N ARG A 32 37.85 -26.61 13.82
CA ARG A 32 36.97 -25.71 13.05
C ARG A 32 35.78 -26.44 12.45
N GLU A 33 36.00 -27.64 11.92
CA GLU A 33 34.93 -28.50 11.39
C GLU A 33 33.90 -28.82 12.47
N THR A 34 34.38 -29.13 13.68
CA THR A 34 33.54 -29.39 14.84
C THR A 34 32.74 -28.17 15.26
N ASP A 35 33.35 -26.98 15.26
CA ASP A 35 32.68 -25.73 15.61
C ASP A 35 31.58 -25.40 14.59
N LEU A 36 31.86 -25.58 13.28
CA LEU A 36 30.87 -25.44 12.20
C LEU A 36 29.66 -26.38 12.37
N ALA A 37 29.88 -27.58 12.92
CA ALA A 37 28.85 -28.55 13.20
C ALA A 37 28.03 -28.25 14.45
N LYS A 38 28.64 -27.64 15.48
CA LYS A 38 28.02 -27.46 16.80
C LYS A 38 27.34 -26.11 17.00
N GLU A 39 27.78 -25.07 16.33
CA GLU A 39 27.20 -23.75 16.54
C GLU A 39 25.92 -23.54 15.72
N ASP A 40 24.85 -23.15 16.43
CA ASP A 40 23.55 -22.85 15.82
C ASP A 40 23.60 -21.66 14.84
N MET A 41 24.59 -20.77 14.98
CA MET A 41 24.80 -19.64 14.08
C MET A 41 25.31 -20.05 12.69
N PHE A 42 25.99 -21.19 12.58
CA PHE A 42 26.53 -21.68 11.31
C PHE A 42 25.56 -22.65 10.64
N PHE A 43 25.92 -23.93 10.62
CA PHE A 43 25.26 -24.93 9.80
C PHE A 43 24.65 -26.06 10.61
N LYS A 44 24.69 -26.03 11.95
CA LYS A 44 24.08 -27.08 12.79
C LYS A 44 22.67 -27.46 12.34
N SER A 45 21.81 -26.46 12.10
CA SER A 45 20.44 -26.70 11.61
C SER A 45 20.33 -27.35 10.22
N ALA A 46 21.38 -27.26 9.40
CA ALA A 46 21.51 -27.98 8.13
C ALA A 46 22.19 -29.34 8.31
N LEU A 47 23.15 -29.45 9.23
CA LEU A 47 23.95 -30.66 9.50
C LEU A 47 23.20 -31.70 10.32
N ASP A 48 22.22 -31.30 11.14
CA ASP A 48 21.32 -32.24 11.86
C ASP A 48 20.60 -33.22 10.92
N LYS A 49 20.55 -32.91 9.62
CA LYS A 49 19.90 -33.74 8.61
C LYS A 49 20.83 -34.29 7.54
N HIS A 50 22.09 -33.84 7.43
CA HIS A 50 22.96 -34.10 6.25
C HIS A 50 24.39 -34.49 6.58
N VAL A 51 25.06 -34.95 5.53
CA VAL A 51 26.45 -35.38 5.54
C VAL A 51 27.37 -34.17 5.29
N GLN A 52 28.28 -33.95 6.23
CA GLN A 52 29.45 -33.10 6.04
C GLN A 52 30.53 -33.90 5.29
N LEU A 53 31.04 -33.35 4.20
CA LEU A 53 32.07 -33.99 3.37
C LEU A 53 33.35 -33.15 3.37
N ARG A 54 34.51 -33.81 3.39
CA ARG A 54 35.81 -33.14 3.26
C ARG A 54 36.29 -33.21 1.81
N HIS A 55 36.77 -32.08 1.29
CA HIS A 55 37.52 -32.02 0.05
C HIS A 55 39.00 -31.79 0.36
N ASP A 56 39.76 -32.87 0.34
CA ASP A 56 41.20 -32.88 0.63
C ASP A 56 42.05 -32.53 -0.61
N ASN A 57 41.52 -31.71 -1.52
CA ASN A 57 42.20 -31.30 -2.76
C ASN A 57 42.66 -32.47 -3.67
N THR A 58 41.99 -33.62 -3.54
CA THR A 58 42.26 -34.83 -4.32
C THR A 58 41.15 -35.13 -5.32
N LEU A 59 41.48 -35.85 -6.40
CA LEU A 59 40.48 -36.34 -7.36
C LEU A 59 39.44 -37.24 -6.68
N ASP A 60 39.88 -38.12 -5.78
CA ASP A 60 38.99 -39.07 -5.11
C ASP A 60 37.97 -38.36 -4.21
N SER A 61 38.39 -37.36 -3.43
CA SER A 61 37.48 -36.57 -2.60
C SER A 61 36.49 -35.77 -3.44
N ALA A 62 36.93 -35.17 -4.56
CA ALA A 62 36.05 -34.47 -5.48
C ALA A 62 35.01 -35.42 -6.12
N GLN A 63 35.42 -36.61 -6.56
CA GLN A 63 34.50 -37.61 -7.12
C GLN A 63 33.50 -38.11 -6.08
N ALA A 64 33.91 -38.29 -4.82
CA ALA A 64 33.01 -38.67 -3.74
C ALA A 64 31.92 -37.63 -3.53
N ILE A 65 32.26 -36.34 -3.54
CA ILE A 65 31.29 -35.24 -3.43
C ILE A 65 30.33 -35.24 -4.63
N LEU A 66 30.85 -35.36 -5.86
CA LEU A 66 30.02 -35.37 -7.07
C LEU A 66 29.02 -36.53 -7.09
N ARG A 67 29.40 -37.73 -6.61
CA ARG A 67 28.48 -38.87 -6.52
C ARG A 67 27.27 -38.57 -5.62
N HIS A 68 27.44 -37.79 -4.56
CA HIS A 68 26.32 -37.36 -3.69
C HIS A 68 25.42 -36.34 -4.41
N ILE A 69 25.98 -35.45 -5.23
CA ILE A 69 25.21 -34.46 -5.98
C ILE A 69 24.41 -35.12 -7.10
N ILE A 70 25.03 -36.01 -7.87
CA ILE A 70 24.42 -36.64 -9.05
C ILE A 70 23.26 -37.56 -8.65
N ALA A 71 23.36 -38.23 -7.50
CA ALA A 71 22.29 -39.11 -7.00
C ALA A 71 21.07 -38.33 -6.47
N ASN A 72 21.17 -37.00 -6.35
CA ASN A 72 20.15 -36.18 -5.73
C ASN A 72 19.07 -35.74 -6.73
N HIS A 73 17.82 -35.62 -6.26
CA HIS A 73 16.71 -35.12 -7.08
C HIS A 73 16.61 -33.59 -6.96
N PRO A 74 16.72 -32.83 -8.06
CA PRO A 74 16.65 -31.37 -8.02
C PRO A 74 15.34 -30.87 -7.40
N MET A 75 15.44 -29.87 -6.53
CA MET A 75 14.28 -29.17 -5.97
C MET A 75 14.56 -27.68 -5.90
N PRO A 76 13.58 -26.82 -6.23
CA PRO A 76 13.75 -25.38 -6.19
C PRO A 76 13.98 -24.91 -4.75
N LEU A 77 14.96 -24.03 -4.55
CA LEU A 77 15.17 -23.40 -3.25
C LEU A 77 14.00 -22.46 -2.92
N ARG A 78 13.75 -22.23 -1.63
CA ARG A 78 12.71 -21.33 -1.16
C ARG A 78 12.86 -19.93 -1.74
N ILE A 79 14.07 -19.39 -1.82
CA ILE A 79 14.30 -18.09 -2.45
C ILE A 79 13.94 -18.09 -3.95
N GLN A 80 14.16 -19.20 -4.66
CA GLN A 80 13.79 -19.32 -6.07
C GLN A 80 12.26 -19.32 -6.23
N TYR A 81 11.57 -20.07 -5.37
CA TYR A 81 10.11 -20.09 -5.33
C TYR A 81 9.52 -18.71 -4.99
N GLU A 82 10.08 -18.02 -3.97
CA GLU A 82 9.63 -16.68 -3.59
C GLU A 82 9.82 -15.66 -4.72
N LEU A 83 10.93 -15.73 -5.45
CA LEU A 83 11.24 -14.80 -6.54
C LEU A 83 10.45 -15.08 -7.83
N VAL A 84 10.29 -16.35 -8.20
CA VAL A 84 9.73 -16.74 -9.50
C VAL A 84 8.23 -17.02 -9.38
N ASP A 85 7.86 -17.96 -8.51
CA ASP A 85 6.48 -18.43 -8.38
C ASP A 85 5.61 -17.42 -7.62
N GLU A 86 6.13 -16.83 -6.53
CA GLU A 86 5.41 -15.81 -5.76
C GLU A 86 5.65 -14.39 -6.27
N SER A 87 6.54 -14.20 -7.25
CA SER A 87 6.88 -12.89 -7.84
C SER A 87 7.27 -11.83 -6.79
N LYS A 88 7.87 -12.24 -5.67
CA LYS A 88 8.33 -11.31 -4.63
C LYS A 88 9.57 -10.58 -5.09
N HIS A 89 9.70 -9.33 -4.64
CA HIS A 89 10.97 -8.62 -4.76
C HIS A 89 12.02 -9.27 -3.84
N ILE A 90 13.31 -9.23 -4.19
CA ILE A 90 14.37 -9.87 -3.39
C ILE A 90 14.36 -9.44 -1.93
N PHE A 91 14.12 -8.14 -1.66
CA PHE A 91 14.00 -7.58 -0.30
C PHE A 91 12.78 -8.07 0.50
N GLN A 92 11.81 -8.72 -0.14
CA GLN A 92 10.61 -9.30 0.48
C GLN A 92 10.74 -10.82 0.67
N THR A 93 11.88 -11.40 0.31
CA THR A 93 12.15 -12.83 0.52
C THR A 93 12.40 -13.08 2.00
N ALA A 94 12.04 -14.28 2.47
CA ALA A 94 12.20 -14.63 3.89
C ALA A 94 13.68 -14.67 4.30
N ALA A 95 14.59 -14.90 3.35
CA ALA A 95 16.03 -14.82 3.59
C ALA A 95 16.49 -13.37 3.79
N SER A 96 16.02 -12.43 2.97
CA SER A 96 16.34 -11.01 3.11
C SER A 96 15.74 -10.39 4.36
N GLU A 97 14.50 -10.74 4.71
CA GLU A 97 13.87 -10.30 5.96
C GLU A 97 14.66 -10.75 7.19
N GLU A 98 15.16 -11.98 7.15
CA GLU A 98 15.96 -12.57 8.22
C GLU A 98 17.37 -11.98 8.30
N ALA A 99 17.96 -11.60 7.16
CA ALA A 99 19.25 -10.92 7.12
C ALA A 99 19.13 -9.45 7.60
N ASN A 100 18.02 -8.80 7.26
CA ASN A 100 17.76 -7.39 7.53
C ASN A 100 16.57 -7.22 8.48
N ARG A 101 16.55 -7.96 9.60
CA ARG A 101 15.38 -7.98 10.51
C ARG A 101 14.96 -6.59 10.96
N GLU A 102 15.92 -5.75 11.37
CA GLU A 102 15.64 -4.40 11.84
C GLU A 102 15.05 -3.54 10.72
N LEU A 103 15.72 -3.48 9.56
CA LEU A 103 15.25 -2.70 8.42
C LEU A 103 13.87 -3.18 7.92
N SER A 104 13.62 -4.49 7.95
CA SER A 104 12.34 -5.08 7.56
C SER A 104 11.22 -4.73 8.55
N ALA A 105 11.52 -4.73 9.84
CA ALA A 105 10.59 -4.30 10.87
C ALA A 105 10.24 -2.81 10.71
N GLN A 106 11.23 -1.94 10.50
CA GLN A 106 11.01 -0.52 10.25
C GLN A 106 10.19 -0.28 8.98
N THR A 107 10.53 -0.96 7.88
CA THR A 107 9.81 -0.86 6.60
C THR A 107 8.34 -1.25 6.76
N ARG A 108 8.05 -2.31 7.54
CA ARG A 108 6.68 -2.75 7.82
C ARG A 108 5.90 -1.70 8.59
N LEU A 109 6.47 -1.15 9.67
CA LEU A 109 5.84 -0.09 10.46
C LEU A 109 5.53 1.13 9.60
N HIS A 110 6.50 1.58 8.81
CA HIS A 110 6.31 2.73 7.91
C HIS A 110 5.20 2.50 6.89
N ARG A 111 5.10 1.28 6.35
CA ARG A 111 4.06 0.91 5.40
C ARG A 111 2.66 0.94 6.03
N GLU A 112 2.54 0.46 7.26
CA GLU A 112 1.29 0.50 8.03
C GLU A 112 0.88 1.94 8.37
N GLU A 113 1.83 2.80 8.75
CA GLU A 113 1.58 4.23 9.00
C GLU A 113 1.12 4.96 7.73
N LEU A 114 1.80 4.73 6.60
CA LEU A 114 1.41 5.31 5.32
C LEU A 114 -0.01 4.89 4.91
N ALA A 115 -0.37 3.62 5.11
CA ALA A 115 -1.72 3.13 4.80
C ALA A 115 -2.79 3.83 5.66
N LYS A 116 -2.52 4.05 6.95
CA LYS A 116 -3.44 4.79 7.85
C LYS A 116 -3.59 6.24 7.40
N ILE A 117 -2.49 6.92 7.12
CA ILE A 117 -2.50 8.32 6.66
C ILE A 117 -3.28 8.46 5.35
N GLN A 118 -3.10 7.54 4.40
CA GLN A 118 -3.85 7.52 3.14
C GLN A 118 -5.36 7.34 3.38
N GLN A 119 -5.74 6.43 4.28
CA GLN A 119 -7.14 6.21 4.62
C GLN A 119 -7.77 7.44 5.28
N GLU A 120 -7.07 8.07 6.22
CA GLU A 120 -7.51 9.31 6.87
C GLU A 120 -7.67 10.46 5.86
N ALA A 121 -6.73 10.59 4.91
CA ALA A 121 -6.79 11.59 3.86
C ALA A 121 -7.99 11.37 2.91
N GLU A 122 -8.32 10.12 2.58
CA GLU A 122 -9.53 9.80 1.79
C GLU A 122 -10.81 10.16 2.55
N ILE A 123 -10.90 9.81 3.84
CA ILE A 123 -12.05 10.13 4.68
C ILE A 123 -12.24 11.65 4.78
N ALA A 124 -11.15 12.39 5.04
CA ALA A 124 -11.20 13.84 5.14
C ALA A 124 -11.59 14.50 3.81
N THR A 125 -11.08 14.00 2.68
CA THR A 125 -11.46 14.45 1.34
C THR A 125 -12.95 14.23 1.08
N ARG A 126 -13.47 13.04 1.40
CA ARG A 126 -14.90 12.72 1.24
C ARG A 126 -15.78 13.60 2.12
N ALA A 127 -15.41 13.80 3.38
CA ALA A 127 -16.14 14.66 4.31
C ALA A 127 -16.19 16.11 3.81
N LYS A 128 -15.07 16.65 3.31
CA LYS A 128 -15.02 17.99 2.71
C LYS A 128 -15.90 18.08 1.45
N ALA A 129 -15.86 17.08 0.57
CA ALA A 129 -16.69 17.06 -0.63
C ALA A 129 -18.20 17.06 -0.29
N ASP A 130 -18.61 16.31 0.72
CA ASP A 130 -19.99 16.29 1.22
C ASP A 130 -20.39 17.63 1.85
N GLU A 131 -19.51 18.25 2.66
CA GLU A 131 -19.77 19.56 3.24
C GLU A 131 -19.90 20.65 2.17
N SER A 132 -19.00 20.65 1.18
CA SER A 132 -19.06 21.55 0.03
C SER A 132 -20.34 21.37 -0.78
N ARG A 133 -20.79 20.13 -1.00
CA ARG A 133 -22.06 19.85 -1.69
C ARG A 133 -23.26 20.42 -0.93
N LYS A 134 -23.35 20.19 0.38
CA LYS A 134 -24.43 20.74 1.22
C LYS A 134 -24.45 22.26 1.22
N LYS A 135 -23.28 22.92 1.27
CA LYS A 135 -23.20 24.39 1.18
C LYS A 135 -23.68 24.90 -0.17
N LEU A 136 -23.34 24.21 -1.26
CA LEU A 136 -23.80 24.59 -2.60
C LEU A 136 -25.32 24.46 -2.74
N GLU A 137 -25.90 23.36 -2.23
CA GLU A 137 -27.35 23.15 -2.21
C GLU A 137 -28.08 24.22 -1.38
N ALA A 138 -27.56 24.55 -0.20
CA ALA A 138 -28.12 25.61 0.64
C ALA A 138 -28.10 26.98 -0.04
N LEU A 139 -26.99 27.33 -0.70
CA LEU A 139 -26.87 28.56 -1.47
C LEU A 139 -27.83 28.61 -2.66
N GLN A 140 -28.05 27.48 -3.34
CA GLN A 140 -29.01 27.39 -4.44
C GLN A 140 -30.45 27.61 -3.95
N ILE A 141 -30.85 26.98 -2.84
CA ILE A 141 -32.18 27.16 -2.24
C ILE A 141 -32.37 28.63 -1.82
N GLN A 142 -31.36 29.23 -1.18
CA GLN A 142 -31.43 30.63 -0.77
C GLN A 142 -31.60 31.57 -1.97
N ARG A 143 -30.85 31.33 -3.06
CA ARG A 143 -30.97 32.10 -4.30
C ARG A 143 -32.36 31.97 -4.93
N LEU A 144 -32.91 30.75 -5.03
CA LEU A 144 -34.26 30.54 -5.55
C LEU A 144 -35.31 31.28 -4.71
N SER A 145 -35.20 31.25 -3.38
CA SER A 145 -36.12 31.98 -2.51
C SER A 145 -36.01 33.50 -2.64
N ALA A 146 -34.81 34.02 -2.95
CA ALA A 146 -34.59 35.45 -3.18
C ALA A 146 -35.18 35.87 -4.53
N ASP A 147 -34.98 35.05 -5.57
CA ASP A 147 -35.54 35.28 -6.91
C ASP A 147 -37.08 35.26 -6.86
N GLU A 148 -37.68 34.32 -6.10
CA GLU A 148 -39.13 34.23 -5.90
C GLU A 148 -39.69 35.49 -5.21
N LYS A 149 -39.05 35.96 -4.13
CA LYS A 149 -39.43 37.21 -3.46
C LYS A 149 -39.28 38.43 -4.36
N ALA A 150 -38.25 38.48 -5.21
CA ALA A 150 -38.05 39.58 -6.15
C ALA A 150 -39.19 39.64 -7.19
N LEU A 151 -39.58 38.49 -7.73
CA LEU A 151 -40.73 38.37 -8.63
C LEU A 151 -42.04 38.81 -7.96
N GLU A 152 -42.24 38.44 -6.69
CA GLU A 152 -43.44 38.83 -5.92
C GLU A 152 -43.51 40.34 -5.69
N VAL A 153 -42.39 40.98 -5.34
CA VAL A 153 -42.29 42.44 -5.20
C VAL A 153 -42.53 43.14 -6.53
N GLU A 154 -41.98 42.62 -7.64
CA GLU A 154 -42.18 43.20 -8.97
C GLU A 154 -43.65 43.08 -9.42
N ALA A 155 -44.30 41.94 -9.14
CA ALA A 155 -45.72 41.73 -9.40
C ALA A 155 -46.59 42.71 -8.59
N PHE A 156 -46.31 42.89 -7.30
CA PHE A 156 -47.02 43.84 -6.45
C PHE A 156 -46.84 45.29 -6.94
N ALA A 157 -45.62 45.67 -7.32
CA ALA A 157 -45.34 46.99 -7.87
C ALA A 157 -46.09 47.26 -9.18
N ARG A 158 -46.20 46.25 -10.07
CA ARG A 158 -47.03 46.33 -11.29
C ARG A 158 -48.51 46.52 -10.97
N GLU A 159 -49.05 45.77 -10.02
CA GLU A 159 -50.47 45.88 -9.64
C GLU A 159 -50.79 47.28 -9.09
N GLN A 160 -49.93 47.81 -8.22
CA GLN A 160 -50.09 49.16 -7.67
C GLN A 160 -50.02 50.25 -8.74
N ARG A 161 -49.09 50.16 -9.69
CA ARG A 161 -49.04 51.08 -10.85
C ARG A 161 -50.33 51.03 -11.66
N THR A 162 -50.81 49.83 -11.95
CA THR A 162 -52.05 49.64 -12.73
C THR A 162 -53.27 50.23 -12.01
N ARG A 163 -53.35 50.10 -10.68
CA ARG A 163 -54.38 50.74 -9.84
C ARG A 163 -54.26 52.27 -9.85
N ALA A 164 -53.05 52.80 -9.69
CA ALA A 164 -52.82 54.24 -9.71
C ALA A 164 -53.22 54.85 -11.05
N ASP A 165 -52.85 54.22 -12.17
CA ASP A 165 -53.24 54.65 -13.51
C ASP A 165 -54.76 54.64 -13.71
N ARG A 166 -55.46 53.61 -13.22
CA ARG A 166 -56.93 53.56 -13.23
C ARG A 166 -57.54 54.69 -12.42
N ASN A 167 -57.05 54.94 -11.21
CA ASN A 167 -57.55 56.03 -10.37
C ASN A 167 -57.33 57.41 -11.01
N ILE A 168 -56.16 57.64 -11.63
CA ILE A 168 -55.88 58.88 -12.36
C ILE A 168 -56.84 59.05 -13.55
N GLN A 169 -57.12 57.98 -14.31
CA GLN A 169 -58.07 58.03 -15.41
C GLN A 169 -59.51 58.33 -14.95
N GLU A 170 -59.94 57.76 -13.82
CA GLU A 170 -61.26 58.06 -13.25
C GLU A 170 -61.34 59.50 -12.73
N MET A 171 -60.32 59.99 -12.03
CA MET A 171 -60.25 61.39 -11.59
C MET A 171 -60.25 62.36 -12.78
N ALA A 172 -59.53 62.04 -13.87
CA ALA A 172 -59.53 62.86 -15.08
C ALA A 172 -60.90 62.87 -15.79
N LYS A 173 -61.63 61.76 -15.78
CA LYS A 173 -63.02 61.70 -16.30
C LYS A 173 -63.97 62.50 -15.41
N ALA A 174 -63.88 62.38 -14.09
CA ALA A 174 -64.71 63.13 -13.15
C ALA A 174 -64.47 64.64 -13.26
N ALA A 175 -63.21 65.06 -13.38
CA ALA A 175 -62.84 66.47 -13.61
C ALA A 175 -63.38 67.00 -14.95
N ARG A 176 -63.35 66.19 -16.02
CA ARG A 176 -63.97 66.56 -17.31
C ARG A 176 -65.48 66.66 -17.23
N GLN A 177 -66.14 65.80 -16.46
CA GLN A 177 -67.59 65.87 -16.23
C GLN A 177 -67.98 67.09 -15.38
N GLN A 178 -67.18 67.46 -14.38
CA GLN A 178 -67.38 68.70 -13.62
C GLN A 178 -67.13 69.96 -14.47
N ALA A 179 -66.10 69.95 -15.33
CA ALA A 179 -65.85 71.06 -16.25
C ALA A 179 -66.96 71.22 -17.31
N ALA A 180 -67.59 70.13 -17.73
CA ALA A 180 -68.74 70.15 -18.65
C ALA A 180 -70.07 70.54 -17.98
N PHE A 181 -70.14 70.59 -16.65
CA PHE A 181 -71.34 70.98 -15.88
C PHE A 181 -71.35 72.47 -15.48
N ILE A 182 -70.24 73.19 -15.72
CA ILE A 182 -70.06 74.62 -15.36
C ILE A 182 -70.19 75.55 -16.59
N GLN A 183 -70.51 75.01 -17.77
CA GLN A 183 -70.79 75.76 -19.00
C GLN A 183 -72.27 75.67 -19.37
#